data_AF-A0A524CGR0-F1
#
_entry.id   AF-A0A524CGR0-F1
#
_cell.length_a   1.000
_cell.length_b   1.000
_cell.length_c   1.000
_cell.angle_alpha   90.00
_cell.angle_beta   90.00
_cell.angle_gamma   90.00
#
_symmetry.space_group_name_H-M   'P 1'
#
loop_
_entity.id
_entity.type
_entity.pdbx_description
1 polymer ?
#
loop_
_entity_poly.entity_id
_entity_poly.type
_entity_poly.pdbx_seq_one_letter_code
_entity_poly.pdbx_strand_id
1 'polypeptide(L)'
;MQVSKNLSLNTFNIQRTCVHDGPGIRSTIFFKGCNLRCIWCQNPEMQSFDDKVASDFNYTIDEITEIVLQDAYENPEKYPNLLVRIAGYCAYFNELSDEMKQHLINRTCYSEKF
;
A
#
# COMPACT_ATOMS: atom_id res chain seq x y z
N MET A 1 9.21 10.04 -22.81
CA MET A 1 8.77 10.83 -21.65
C MET A 1 9.19 10.05 -20.41
N GLN A 2 10.33 10.41 -19.82
CA GLN A 2 10.87 9.74 -18.64
C GLN A 2 9.99 10.10 -17.42
N VAL A 3 9.28 9.13 -16.87
CA VAL A 3 8.63 9.30 -15.56
C VAL A 3 9.71 9.08 -14.49
N SER A 4 10.35 10.17 -14.08
CA SER A 4 10.95 10.32 -12.74
C SER A 4 9.91 9.89 -11.70
N LYS A 5 10.16 9.16 -10.61
CA LYS A 5 11.32 8.89 -9.74
C LYS A 5 10.88 7.77 -8.77
N ASN A 6 11.82 7.14 -8.07
CA ASN A 6 11.56 6.46 -6.79
C ASN A 6 10.76 7.40 -5.86
N LEU A 7 9.43 7.26 -5.87
CA LEU A 7 8.53 8.07 -5.07
C LEU A 7 8.44 7.41 -3.69
N SER A 8 9.25 7.89 -2.75
CA SER A 8 9.18 7.48 -1.35
C SER A 8 7.90 8.03 -0.74
N LEU A 9 7.06 7.16 -0.18
CA LEU A 9 5.91 7.59 0.60
C LEU A 9 6.33 7.69 2.07
N ASN A 10 6.12 8.84 2.68
CA ASN A 10 6.36 9.04 4.12
C ASN A 10 5.34 8.24 4.92
N THR A 11 5.61 6.96 5.11
CA THR A 11 4.77 6.04 5.85
C THR A 11 5.08 6.21 7.34
N PHE A 12 4.04 6.46 8.14
CA PHE A 12 4.15 6.57 9.58
C PHE A 12 4.09 5.19 10.25
N ASN A 13 3.15 4.35 9.82
CA ASN A 13 2.93 3.03 10.40
C ASN A 13 2.18 2.12 9.42
N ILE A 14 2.37 0.81 9.55
CA ILE A 14 1.56 -0.21 8.87
C ILE A 14 1.01 -1.13 9.94
N GLN A 15 -0.30 -1.07 10.17
CA GLN A 15 -0.99 -1.97 11.07
C GLN A 15 -1.63 -3.09 10.26
N ARG A 16 -1.23 -4.32 10.54
CA ARG A 16 -1.84 -5.52 9.95
C ARG A 16 -2.99 -5.97 10.83
N THR A 17 -4.02 -6.55 10.22
CA THR A 17 -5.18 -7.16 10.90
C THR A 17 -6.09 -6.22 11.71
N CYS A 18 -6.21 -4.95 11.30
CA CYS A 18 -7.16 -4.01 11.88
C CYS A 18 -8.61 -4.45 11.62
N VAL A 19 -9.43 -4.48 12.68
CA VAL A 19 -10.87 -4.78 12.62
C VAL A 19 -11.76 -3.58 12.96
N HIS A 20 -11.16 -2.50 13.45
CA HIS A 20 -11.87 -1.32 13.97
C HIS A 20 -12.02 -0.19 12.93
N ASP A 21 -11.17 -0.16 11.90
CA ASP A 21 -11.13 0.90 10.90
C ASP A 21 -12.05 0.65 9.69
N GLY A 22 -12.97 -0.31 9.80
CA GLY A 22 -13.92 -0.70 8.76
C GLY A 22 -14.27 -2.18 8.81
N PRO A 23 -15.29 -2.65 8.06
CA PRO A 23 -15.77 -4.04 8.16
C PRO A 23 -14.72 -5.09 7.76
N GLY A 24 -14.55 -6.17 8.52
CA GLY A 24 -13.57 -7.22 8.21
C GLY A 24 -12.14 -6.92 8.68
N ILE A 25 -11.20 -7.82 8.35
CA ILE A 25 -9.79 -7.73 8.76
C ILE A 25 -9.00 -7.02 7.66
N ARG A 26 -8.27 -5.94 7.99
CA ARG A 26 -7.60 -5.08 7.02
C ARG A 26 -6.14 -4.81 7.40
N SER A 27 -5.34 -4.49 6.39
CA SER A 27 -4.03 -3.88 6.60
C SER A 27 -4.16 -2.37 6.35
N THR A 28 -3.94 -1.56 7.39
CA THR A 28 -4.03 -0.10 7.35
C THR A 28 -2.64 0.49 7.24
N ILE A 29 -2.39 1.25 6.18
CA ILE A 29 -1.14 1.98 5.96
C ILE A 29 -1.39 3.45 6.29
N PHE A 30 -0.66 3.96 7.27
CA PHE A 30 -0.74 5.34 7.72
C PHE A 30 0.35 6.16 7.05
N PHE A 31 -0.03 7.25 6.39
CA PHE A 31 0.90 8.19 5.78
C PHE A 31 1.03 9.46 6.65
N LYS A 32 2.23 10.02 6.71
CA LYS A 32 2.48 11.36 7.26
C LYS A 32 2.00 12.41 6.26
N GLY A 33 1.65 13.58 6.77
CA GLY A 33 1.32 14.75 5.97
C GLY A 33 -0.15 14.96 5.71
N CYS A 34 -1.02 14.62 6.66
CA CYS A 34 -2.44 14.94 6.54
C CYS A 34 -2.63 16.47 6.44
N ASN A 35 -3.16 16.94 5.30
CA ASN A 35 -3.42 18.37 5.04
C ASN A 35 -4.61 18.93 5.84
N LEU A 36 -5.34 18.08 6.56
CA LEU A 36 -6.42 18.51 7.45
C LEU A 36 -5.85 18.85 8.82
N ARG A 37 -6.23 20.01 9.36
CA ARG A 37 -5.85 20.50 10.71
C ARG A 37 -7.03 20.34 11.68
N CYS A 38 -7.54 19.12 11.77
CA CYS A 38 -8.71 18.83 12.59
C CYS A 38 -8.43 19.07 14.08
N ILE A 39 -9.34 19.76 14.77
CA ILE A 39 -9.26 20.02 16.22
C ILE A 39 -9.35 18.70 17.01
N TRP A 40 -10.08 17.71 16.49
CA TRP A 40 -10.25 16.39 17.10
C TRP A 40 -9.63 15.29 16.25
N CYS A 41 -8.39 15.51 15.81
CA CYS A 41 -7.65 14.47 15.09
C CYS A 41 -7.32 13.32 16.04
N GLN A 42 -7.63 12.07 15.63
CA GLN A 42 -7.26 10.88 16.40
C GLN A 42 -5.77 10.53 16.25
N ASN A 43 -5.12 11.01 15.18
CA ASN A 43 -3.70 10.77 14.90
C ASN A 43 -2.99 12.12 14.63
N PRO A 44 -2.91 13.05 15.60
CA PRO A 44 -2.31 14.38 15.42
C PRO A 44 -0.84 14.32 15.02
N GLU A 45 -0.12 13.27 15.39
CA GLU A 45 1.27 13.00 15.02
C GLU A 45 1.47 12.80 13.51
N MET A 46 0.43 12.39 12.77
CA MET A 46 0.49 12.19 11.32
C MET A 46 0.31 13.50 10.51
N GLN A 47 -0.02 14.61 11.15
CA GLN A 47 -0.24 15.90 10.46
C GLN A 47 1.05 16.60 10.02
N SER A 48 2.17 16.28 10.68
CA SER A 48 3.47 16.88 10.40
C SER A 48 4.27 16.02 9.42
N PHE A 49 4.97 16.69 8.50
CA PHE A 49 6.01 16.08 7.68
C PHE A 49 7.38 16.10 8.37
N ASP A 50 7.45 16.48 9.66
CA ASP A 50 8.73 16.62 10.37
C ASP A 50 9.45 15.25 10.47
N ASP A 51 10.63 15.19 9.85
CA ASP A 51 11.52 14.03 9.79
C ASP A 51 12.18 13.73 11.15
N LYS A 52 12.03 14.61 12.14
CA LYS A 52 12.59 14.43 13.50
C LYS A 52 11.92 13.33 14.32
N VAL A 53 10.72 12.90 13.93
CA VAL A 53 10.15 11.62 14.36
C VAL A 53 10.57 10.63 13.29
N ALA A 54 11.58 9.82 13.53
CA ALA A 54 12.03 8.81 12.57
C ALA A 54 10.80 8.07 12.01
N SER A 55 10.52 8.19 10.72
CA SER A 55 9.72 7.18 10.06
C SER A 55 10.60 5.94 10.08
N ASP A 56 10.31 4.99 10.97
CA ASP A 56 11.10 3.77 11.10
C ASP A 56 11.18 2.99 9.77
N PHE A 57 10.31 3.32 8.80
CA PHE A 57 10.27 2.70 7.48
C PHE A 57 9.94 3.71 6.37
N ASN A 58 10.91 3.97 5.49
CA ASN A 58 10.65 4.59 4.20
C ASN A 58 10.35 3.46 3.20
N TYR A 59 9.07 3.29 2.86
CA TYR A 59 8.67 2.35 1.81
C TYR A 59 8.42 3.10 0.50
N THR A 60 8.93 2.53 -0.58
CA THR A 60 8.55 2.86 -1.94
C THR A 60 7.13 2.36 -2.24
N ILE A 61 6.50 2.92 -3.28
CA ILE A 61 5.20 2.46 -3.76
C ILE A 61 5.27 0.98 -4.18
N ASP A 62 6.38 0.55 -4.78
CA ASP A 62 6.57 -0.81 -5.23
C ASP A 62 6.59 -1.79 -4.05
N GLU A 63 7.32 -1.46 -2.97
CA GLU A 63 7.37 -2.28 -1.74
C GLU A 63 6.00 -2.38 -1.06
N ILE A 64 5.26 -1.26 -0.97
CA ILE A 64 3.90 -1.28 -0.42
C ILE A 64 2.98 -2.15 -1.27
N THR A 65 3.09 -2.03 -2.59
CA THR A 65 2.27 -2.80 -3.53
C THR A 65 2.58 -4.29 -3.42
N GLU A 66 3.85 -4.67 -3.33
CA GLU A 66 4.28 -6.06 -3.10
C GLU A 66 3.68 -6.62 -1.80
N ILE A 67 3.78 -5.89 -0.68
CA ILE A 67 3.23 -6.31 0.61
C ILE A 67 1.72 -6.57 0.51
N VAL A 68 0.98 -5.65 -0.14
CA VAL A 68 -0.48 -5.78 -0.28
C VAL A 68 -0.85 -6.94 -1.18
N LEU A 69 -0.19 -7.11 -2.32
CA LEU A 69 -0.47 -8.20 -3.26
C LEU A 69 -0.11 -9.57 -2.67
N GLN A 70 0.97 -9.65 -1.88
CA GLN A 70 1.37 -10.87 -1.20
C GLN A 70 0.36 -11.25 -0.09
N ASP A 71 -0.06 -10.31 0.75
CA ASP A 71 -1.07 -10.56 1.78
C ASP A 71 -2.43 -10.94 1.17
N ALA A 72 -2.79 -10.34 0.03
CA ALA A 72 -4.00 -10.70 -0.71
C ALA A 72 -3.92 -12.09 -1.36
N TYR A 73 -2.73 -12.54 -1.75
CA TYR A 73 -2.52 -13.88 -2.28
C TYR A 73 -2.65 -14.95 -1.18
N GLU A 74 -2.10 -14.67 0.01
CA GLU A 74 -2.16 -15.58 1.15
C GLU A 74 -3.53 -15.64 1.83
N ASN A 75 -4.25 -14.50 1.86
CA ASN A 75 -5.52 -14.34 2.58
C ASN A 75 -6.62 -13.73 1.68
N PRO A 76 -7.05 -14.43 0.61
CA PRO A 76 -7.96 -13.87 -0.40
C PRO A 76 -9.33 -13.45 0.16
N GLU A 77 -9.79 -14.06 1.25
CA GLU A 77 -11.04 -13.73 1.94
C GLU A 77 -11.03 -12.34 2.58
N LYS A 78 -9.85 -11.78 2.87
CA LYS A 78 -9.70 -10.41 3.38
C LYS A 78 -9.83 -9.36 2.27
N TYR A 79 -9.58 -9.76 1.02
CA TYR A 79 -9.47 -8.87 -0.13
C TYR A 79 -10.48 -9.19 -1.25
N PRO A 80 -11.78 -9.43 -0.97
CA PRO A 80 -12.74 -9.87 -1.98
C PRO A 80 -12.95 -8.87 -3.12
N ASN A 81 -12.73 -7.57 -2.85
CA ASN A 81 -12.96 -6.47 -3.79
C ASN A 81 -11.66 -5.74 -4.18
N LEU A 82 -10.49 -6.37 -4.00
CA LEU A 82 -9.22 -5.77 -4.41
C LEU A 82 -9.14 -5.69 -5.93
N LEU A 83 -9.27 -4.48 -6.48
CA LEU A 83 -9.15 -4.21 -7.91
C LEU A 83 -7.70 -3.90 -8.27
N VAL A 84 -7.20 -4.54 -9.33
CA VAL A 84 -5.88 -4.30 -9.89
C VAL A 84 -5.96 -3.94 -11.37
N ARG A 85 -5.00 -3.16 -11.86
CA ARG A 85 -4.89 -2.77 -13.28
C ARG A 85 -3.83 -3.64 -13.96
N ILE A 86 -4.23 -4.37 -15.00
CA ILE A 86 -3.34 -5.28 -15.75
C ILE A 86 -3.48 -4.97 -17.23
N ALA A 87 -2.37 -4.71 -17.92
CA ALA A 87 -2.32 -4.61 -19.39
C ALA A 87 -3.44 -3.72 -20.01
N GLY A 88 -3.86 -2.67 -19.30
CA GLY A 88 -4.87 -1.72 -19.78
C GLY A 88 -6.31 -1.96 -19.31
N TYR A 89 -6.62 -3.06 -18.62
CA TYR A 89 -7.95 -3.32 -18.03
C TYR A 89 -7.89 -3.48 -16.49
N CYS A 90 -9.04 -3.34 -15.83
CA CYS A 90 -9.18 -3.57 -14.40
C CYS A 90 -9.79 -4.96 -14.15
N ALA A 91 -9.31 -5.68 -13.14
CA ALA A 91 -9.84 -6.97 -12.73
C ALA A 91 -9.76 -7.12 -11.20
N TYR A 92 -10.61 -7.96 -10.62
CA TYR A 92 -10.49 -8.34 -9.22
C TYR A 92 -9.33 -9.31 -9.04
N PHE A 93 -8.47 -9.07 -8.05
CA PHE A 93 -7.27 -9.87 -7.82
C PHE A 93 -7.59 -11.35 -7.58
N ASN A 94 -8.69 -11.63 -6.87
CA ASN A 94 -9.14 -12.99 -6.59
C ASN A 94 -9.63 -13.75 -7.84
N GLU A 95 -10.03 -13.05 -8.90
CA GLU A 95 -10.51 -13.64 -10.16
C GLU A 95 -9.38 -13.97 -11.15
N LEU A 96 -8.15 -13.56 -10.83
CA LEU A 96 -6.99 -13.82 -11.69
C LEU A 96 -6.49 -15.26 -11.55
N SER A 97 -5.83 -15.76 -12.60
CA SER A 97 -5.06 -17.00 -12.51
C SER A 97 -3.85 -16.82 -11.60
N ASP A 98 -3.38 -17.90 -10.98
CA ASP A 98 -2.23 -17.82 -10.07
C ASP A 98 -0.96 -17.37 -10.78
N GLU A 99 -0.78 -17.75 -12.06
CA GLU A 99 0.29 -17.25 -12.91
C GLU A 99 0.23 -15.72 -13.05
N MET A 100 -0.95 -15.15 -13.25
CA MET A 100 -1.13 -13.70 -13.36
C MET A 100 -0.92 -12.99 -12.01
N LYS A 101 -1.37 -13.58 -10.90
CA LYS A 101 -1.12 -13.03 -9.55
C LYS A 101 0.38 -12.99 -9.26
N GLN A 102 1.10 -14.08 -9.52
CA GLN A 102 2.55 -14.15 -9.36
C GLN A 102 3.28 -13.16 -10.29
N HIS A 103 2.83 -13.00 -11.53
CA HIS A 103 3.37 -11.97 -12.42
C HIS A 103 3.16 -10.55 -11.88
N LEU A 104 2.03 -10.26 -11.23
CA LEU A 104 1.80 -8.95 -10.62
C LEU A 104 2.71 -8.71 -9.42
N ILE A 105 2.83 -9.70 -8.52
CA ILE A 105 3.70 -9.64 -7.33
C ILE A 105 5.18 -9.50 -7.75
N ASN A 106 5.61 -10.22 -8.78
CA ASN A 106 7.00 -10.19 -9.24
C ASN A 106 7.30 -8.94 -10.09
N ARG A 107 6.29 -8.29 -10.69
CA ARG A 107 6.47 -7.07 -11.51
C ARG A 107 6.83 -5.86 -10.67
N THR A 108 6.39 -5.81 -9.43
CA THR A 108 6.80 -4.78 -8.46
C THR A 108 8.30 -4.83 -8.11
N CYS A 109 9.02 -5.90 -8.47
CA CYS A 109 10.44 -6.05 -8.15
C CYS A 109 11.42 -5.58 -9.26
N TYR A 110 10.95 -5.11 -10.42
CA TYR A 110 11.78 -4.78 -11.60
C TYR A 110 11.90 -3.28 -11.90
N SER A 111 11.80 -2.40 -10.90
CA SER A 111 12.12 -0.97 -11.12
C SER A 111 13.64 -0.70 -11.18
N GLU A 112 14.48 -1.71 -10.93
CA GLU A 112 15.93 -1.65 -11.10
C GLU A 112 16.41 -2.62 -12.19
N LYS A 113 16.72 -2.08 -13.37
CA LYS A 113 17.83 -2.48 -14.29
C LYS A 113 17.50 -2.07 -15.72
N PHE A 114 17.62 -0.79 -16.07
CA PHE A 114 18.10 -0.30 -17.37
C PHE A 114 18.59 1.14 -17.23
#